data_AF-A0A671PXY9-F1
#
_entry.id   AF-A0A671PXY9-F1
#
_cell.length_a   1.000
_cell.length_b   1.000
_cell.length_c   1.000
_cell.angle_alpha   90.00
_cell.angle_beta   90.00
_cell.angle_gamma   90.00
#
_symmetry.space_group_name_H-M   'P 1'
#
loop_
_entity.id
_entity.type
_entity.pdbx_description
1 polymer ?
#
loop_
_entity_poly.entity_id
_entity_poly.type
_entity_poly.pdbx_seq_one_letter_code
_entity_poly.pdbx_strand_id
1 'polypeptide(L)'
;PMVQRLPEPQDVVACLELTAFDSPPFYSTSSDSFRNSIEGYSAPQGNYDPAVRSLHNLAHLFLNGTGGQTHLSPNDPIFVLLHTFTDAVFDEWLRRHAPDASIYPLENTPIGHNREFNMVPFWPPVTNAEMFVTAAENLGYSYEAEWPGRRHSSSIVTVAVVTALIVVAIIFAASTCAVRSRAYRTEGRQPLLGDQYQRYDDHDRTQSVV
;
A
#
# COMPACT_ATOMS: atom_id res chain seq x y z
N PRO A 1 -25.66 -2.62 -16.32
CA PRO A 1 -26.21 -1.44 -15.60
C PRO A 1 -25.30 -1.10 -14.43
N MET A 2 -24.93 0.17 -14.28
CA MET A 2 -23.83 0.63 -13.43
C MET A 2 -24.00 0.36 -11.92
N VAL A 3 -25.23 0.08 -11.47
CA VAL A 3 -25.55 -0.19 -10.05
C VAL A 3 -25.86 -1.67 -9.74
N GLN A 4 -25.53 -2.60 -10.64
CA GLN A 4 -25.78 -4.04 -10.45
C GLN A 4 -24.58 -4.82 -9.92
N ARG A 5 -23.53 -4.12 -9.49
CA ARG A 5 -22.36 -4.68 -8.82
C ARG A 5 -21.96 -3.76 -7.67
N LEU A 6 -21.53 -4.36 -6.57
CA LEU A 6 -20.92 -3.64 -5.45
C LEU A 6 -19.55 -3.05 -5.85
N PRO A 7 -19.03 -2.09 -5.06
CA PRO A 7 -17.66 -1.59 -5.23
C PRO A 7 -16.62 -2.71 -5.16
N GLU A 8 -15.50 -2.53 -5.85
CA GLU A 8 -14.36 -3.44 -5.77
C GLU A 8 -13.43 -3.04 -4.61
N PRO A 9 -12.66 -3.97 -4.00
CA PRO A 9 -11.75 -3.63 -2.90
C PRO A 9 -10.73 -2.52 -3.25
N GLN A 10 -10.35 -2.40 -4.53
CA GLN A 10 -9.42 -1.37 -4.98
C GLN A 10 -10.03 0.04 -4.94
N ASP A 11 -11.35 0.16 -4.96
CA ASP A 11 -12.05 1.44 -4.84
C ASP A 11 -11.80 2.05 -3.45
N VAL A 12 -11.87 1.22 -2.40
CA VAL A 12 -11.56 1.65 -1.02
C VAL A 12 -10.09 2.08 -0.91
N VAL A 13 -9.16 1.33 -1.52
CA VAL A 13 -7.74 1.69 -1.53
C VAL A 13 -7.51 3.03 -2.20
N ALA A 14 -8.10 3.23 -3.38
CA ALA A 14 -7.95 4.48 -4.13
C ALA A 14 -8.52 5.68 -3.35
N CYS A 15 -9.67 5.52 -2.73
CA CYS A 15 -10.31 6.55 -1.92
C CYS A 15 -9.46 6.92 -0.70
N LEU A 16 -8.85 5.94 -0.03
CA LEU A 16 -7.96 6.16 1.12
C LEU A 16 -6.62 6.84 0.77
N GLU A 17 -6.29 7.05 -0.51
CA GLU A 17 -5.11 7.82 -0.93
C GLU A 17 -5.40 9.32 -1.12
N LEU A 18 -6.67 9.74 -1.05
CA LEU A 18 -7.05 11.16 -1.12
C LEU A 18 -6.66 11.86 0.17
N THR A 19 -5.90 12.95 0.07
CA THR A 19 -5.35 13.66 1.24
C THR A 19 -6.24 14.80 1.74
N ALA A 20 -7.05 15.41 0.86
CA ALA A 20 -8.00 16.43 1.26
C ALA A 20 -9.28 15.76 1.78
N PHE A 21 -9.70 16.12 2.99
CA PHE A 21 -10.99 15.65 3.54
C PHE A 21 -12.14 16.06 2.63
N ASP A 22 -12.20 17.34 2.29
CA ASP A 22 -13.15 17.88 1.33
C ASP A 22 -12.53 19.03 0.53
N SER A 23 -13.21 19.45 -0.52
CA SER A 23 -12.79 20.53 -1.41
C SER A 23 -13.98 21.41 -1.81
N PRO A 24 -13.77 22.70 -2.11
CA PRO A 24 -14.81 23.55 -2.66
C PRO A 24 -15.46 22.92 -3.92
N PRO A 25 -16.80 23.00 -4.08
CA PRO A 25 -17.73 23.82 -3.31
C PRO A 25 -18.33 23.13 -2.08
N PHE A 26 -17.66 22.11 -1.52
CA PHE A 26 -18.11 21.31 -0.36
C PHE A 26 -19.48 20.67 -0.59
N TYR A 27 -19.67 20.13 -1.79
CA TYR A 27 -20.95 19.58 -2.24
C TYR A 27 -20.77 18.23 -2.95
N SER A 28 -21.87 17.66 -3.45
CA SER A 28 -21.86 16.42 -4.22
C SER A 28 -21.08 16.51 -5.55
N THR A 29 -20.66 17.72 -5.93
CA THR A 29 -19.88 18.01 -7.15
C THR A 29 -18.40 18.31 -6.88
N SER A 30 -17.93 18.11 -5.65
CA SER A 30 -16.53 18.35 -5.27
C SER A 30 -15.60 17.29 -5.88
N SER A 31 -14.53 17.73 -6.54
CA SER A 31 -13.44 16.85 -7.01
C SER A 31 -12.27 16.85 -6.03
N ASP A 32 -11.44 15.82 -6.04
CA ASP A 32 -10.27 15.68 -5.16
C ASP A 32 -10.66 15.77 -3.66
N SER A 33 -11.84 15.24 -3.33
CA SER A 33 -12.44 15.25 -1.99
C SER A 33 -12.62 13.82 -1.50
N PHE A 34 -11.98 13.46 -0.39
CA PHE A 34 -12.18 12.17 0.26
C PHE A 34 -13.66 11.97 0.60
N ARG A 35 -14.29 12.96 1.27
CA ARG A 35 -15.70 12.97 1.66
C ARG A 35 -16.60 12.68 0.47
N ASN A 36 -16.42 13.38 -0.65
CA ASN A 36 -17.27 13.19 -1.83
C ASN A 36 -17.01 11.86 -2.57
N SER A 37 -15.79 11.33 -2.44
CA SER A 37 -15.41 10.04 -3.03
C SER A 37 -15.96 8.87 -2.23
N ILE A 38 -15.80 8.85 -0.89
CA ILE A 38 -16.34 7.79 -0.04
C ILE A 38 -17.86 7.80 -0.03
N GLU A 39 -18.49 9.00 0.00
CA GLU A 39 -19.94 9.18 -0.14
C GLU A 39 -20.45 8.61 -1.48
N GLY A 40 -19.62 8.69 -2.53
CA GLY A 40 -19.83 7.97 -3.77
C GLY A 40 -20.42 8.82 -4.90
N TYR A 41 -20.24 10.14 -4.86
CA TYR A 41 -20.57 11.03 -5.99
C TYR A 41 -19.39 11.24 -6.94
N SER A 42 -18.17 11.04 -6.46
CA SER A 42 -16.96 11.01 -7.30
C SER A 42 -16.50 9.58 -7.54
N ALA A 43 -15.66 9.39 -8.56
CA ALA A 43 -14.93 8.15 -8.69
C ALA A 43 -13.99 7.95 -7.48
N PRO A 44 -13.59 6.71 -7.16
CA PRO A 44 -12.75 6.44 -5.99
C PRO A 44 -11.40 7.20 -6.00
N GLN A 45 -10.93 7.64 -7.17
CA GLN A 45 -9.70 8.42 -7.34
C GLN A 45 -9.89 9.93 -7.11
N GLY A 46 -11.10 10.41 -6.80
CA GLY A 46 -11.38 11.82 -6.51
C GLY A 46 -12.02 12.60 -7.65
N ASN A 47 -12.01 12.11 -8.90
CA ASN A 47 -12.59 12.85 -10.01
C ASN A 47 -14.13 12.80 -10.00
N TYR A 48 -14.76 13.97 -9.94
CA TYR A 48 -16.21 14.09 -10.06
C TYR A 48 -16.67 13.78 -11.50
N ASP A 49 -17.73 12.98 -11.62
CA ASP A 49 -18.48 12.75 -12.85
C ASP A 49 -19.96 12.59 -12.46
N PRO A 50 -20.89 13.40 -13.01
CA PRO A 50 -22.32 13.31 -12.67
C PRO A 50 -22.93 11.92 -12.94
N ALA A 51 -22.35 11.14 -13.85
CA ALA A 51 -22.79 9.78 -14.15
C ALA A 51 -22.31 8.77 -13.12
N VAL A 52 -21.22 9.00 -12.38
CA VAL A 52 -20.62 8.00 -11.50
C VAL A 52 -21.39 7.86 -10.19
N ARG A 53 -21.63 6.62 -9.77
CA ARG A 53 -21.99 6.27 -8.39
C ARG A 53 -21.03 5.19 -7.92
N SER A 54 -20.32 5.45 -6.84
CA SER A 54 -19.30 4.55 -6.29
C SER A 54 -19.55 4.31 -4.80
N LEU A 55 -18.74 3.44 -4.17
CA LEU A 55 -18.65 3.25 -2.72
C LEU A 55 -20.01 3.29 -1.99
N HIS A 56 -20.23 4.22 -1.06
CA HIS A 56 -21.44 4.30 -0.23
C HIS A 56 -22.72 4.41 -1.08
N ASN A 57 -22.79 5.36 -2.02
CA ASN A 57 -23.97 5.53 -2.87
C ASN A 57 -24.23 4.31 -3.75
N LEU A 58 -23.18 3.68 -4.28
CA LEU A 58 -23.32 2.45 -5.07
C LEU A 58 -23.87 1.30 -4.22
N ALA A 59 -23.40 1.14 -2.99
CA ALA A 59 -23.90 0.12 -2.07
C ALA A 59 -25.39 0.32 -1.74
N HIS A 60 -25.83 1.56 -1.52
CA HIS A 60 -27.26 1.88 -1.37
C HIS A 60 -28.07 1.54 -2.62
N LEU A 61 -27.62 1.97 -3.79
CA LEU A 61 -28.34 1.78 -5.06
C LEU A 61 -28.38 0.31 -5.50
N PHE A 62 -27.36 -0.47 -5.15
CA PHE A 62 -27.30 -1.91 -5.43
C PHE A 62 -28.46 -2.68 -4.80
N LEU A 63 -28.96 -2.23 -3.64
CA LEU A 63 -30.09 -2.88 -2.96
C LEU A 63 -31.41 -2.76 -3.74
N ASN A 64 -31.53 -1.78 -4.64
CA ASN A 64 -32.70 -1.57 -5.51
C ASN A 64 -34.05 -1.71 -4.77
N GLY A 65 -34.18 -1.03 -3.64
CA GLY A 65 -35.33 -1.15 -2.74
C GLY A 65 -35.34 -0.04 -1.68
N THR A 66 -35.90 -0.35 -0.51
CA THR A 66 -35.97 0.57 0.64
C THR A 66 -34.60 1.15 0.99
N GLY A 67 -33.56 0.31 1.03
CA GLY A 67 -32.18 0.72 1.31
C GLY A 67 -31.58 1.70 0.29
N GLY A 68 -32.15 1.84 -0.90
CA GLY A 68 -31.66 2.75 -1.96
C GLY A 68 -32.32 4.13 -1.96
N GLN A 69 -33.23 4.41 -1.02
CA GLN A 69 -33.97 5.68 -0.95
C GLN A 69 -33.56 6.45 0.31
N THR A 70 -32.95 7.63 0.18
CA THR A 70 -32.39 8.41 1.30
C THR A 70 -33.35 8.62 2.48
N HIS A 71 -34.64 8.82 2.21
CA HIS A 71 -35.65 9.08 3.24
C HIS A 71 -36.21 7.81 3.91
N LEU A 72 -35.88 6.63 3.40
CA LEU A 72 -36.34 5.34 3.92
C LEU A 72 -35.20 4.36 4.24
N SER A 73 -33.98 4.62 3.79
CA SER A 73 -32.89 3.66 3.82
C SER A 73 -32.60 3.07 5.21
N PRO A 74 -32.74 3.80 6.33
CA PRO A 74 -32.56 3.20 7.66
C PRO A 74 -33.63 2.18 8.07
N ASN A 75 -34.73 2.03 7.32
CA ASN A 75 -35.73 0.96 7.57
C ASN A 75 -35.21 -0.42 7.15
N ASP A 76 -34.20 -0.48 6.27
CA ASP A 76 -33.50 -1.71 5.94
C ASP A 76 -32.31 -1.88 6.91
N PRO A 77 -32.21 -2.98 7.69
CA PRO A 77 -31.14 -3.16 8.67
C PRO A 77 -29.74 -3.24 8.03
N ILE A 78 -29.63 -3.49 6.72
CA ILE A 78 -28.35 -3.40 6.00
C ILE A 78 -27.74 -2.00 6.14
N PHE A 79 -28.56 -0.95 6.33
CA PHE A 79 -28.12 0.42 6.57
C PHE A 79 -27.06 0.52 7.68
N VAL A 80 -27.28 -0.17 8.81
CA VAL A 80 -26.34 -0.15 9.93
C VAL A 80 -25.00 -0.72 9.52
N LEU A 81 -25.00 -1.90 8.88
CA LEU A 81 -23.77 -2.57 8.45
C LEU A 81 -23.02 -1.75 7.38
N LEU A 82 -23.76 -1.19 6.42
CA LEU A 82 -23.22 -0.32 5.37
C LEU A 82 -22.55 0.91 5.96
N HIS A 83 -23.20 1.60 6.91
CA HIS A 83 -22.63 2.80 7.52
C HIS A 83 -21.52 2.49 8.52
N THR A 84 -21.53 1.35 9.22
CA THR A 84 -20.38 0.94 10.04
C THR A 84 -19.13 0.68 9.21
N PHE A 85 -19.26 0.10 8.01
CA PHE A 85 -18.13 -0.06 7.10
C PHE A 85 -17.67 1.29 6.51
N THR A 86 -18.61 2.18 6.20
CA THR A 86 -18.29 3.54 5.73
C THR A 86 -17.53 4.33 6.81
N ASP A 87 -17.95 4.23 8.07
CA ASP A 87 -17.27 4.84 9.21
C ASP A 87 -15.89 4.23 9.45
N ALA A 88 -15.73 2.92 9.27
CA ALA A 88 -14.40 2.28 9.35
C ALA A 88 -13.42 2.85 8.32
N VAL A 89 -13.87 3.12 7.09
CA VAL A 89 -13.03 3.77 6.06
C VAL A 89 -12.70 5.21 6.46
N PHE A 90 -13.63 5.93 7.08
CA PHE A 90 -13.41 7.29 7.57
C PHE A 90 -12.41 7.31 8.75
N ASP A 91 -12.55 6.44 9.74
CA ASP A 91 -11.61 6.31 10.87
C ASP A 91 -10.20 5.93 10.38
N GLU A 92 -10.10 5.01 9.41
CA GLU A 92 -8.82 4.69 8.79
C GLU A 92 -8.21 5.90 8.06
N TRP A 93 -9.03 6.70 7.39
CA TRP A 93 -8.58 7.92 6.73
C TRP A 93 -8.05 8.95 7.74
N LEU A 94 -8.75 9.16 8.86
CA LEU A 94 -8.30 10.01 9.97
C LEU A 94 -6.97 9.52 10.53
N ARG A 95 -6.84 8.21 10.77
CA ARG A 95 -5.61 7.60 11.29
C ARG A 95 -4.42 7.72 10.33
N ARG A 96 -4.64 7.58 9.02
CA ARG A 96 -3.57 7.70 7.99
C ARG A 96 -3.07 9.12 7.83
N HIS A 97 -3.98 10.09 7.82
CA HIS A 97 -3.64 11.46 7.46
C HIS A 97 -3.40 12.35 8.67
N ALA A 98 -3.87 11.97 9.86
CA ALA A 98 -3.80 12.74 11.09
C ALA A 98 -4.08 14.24 10.85
N PRO A 99 -5.22 14.57 10.21
CA PRO A 99 -5.46 15.92 9.74
C PRO A 99 -5.64 16.90 10.90
N ASP A 100 -5.22 18.14 10.68
CA ASP A 100 -5.62 19.24 11.55
C ASP A 100 -7.12 19.55 11.36
N ALA A 101 -7.86 19.82 12.44
CA ALA A 101 -9.28 20.11 12.37
C ALA A 101 -9.63 21.33 11.48
N SER A 102 -8.66 22.19 11.16
CA SER A 102 -8.83 23.33 10.23
C SER A 102 -9.16 22.91 8.80
N ILE A 103 -8.88 21.67 8.39
CA ILE A 103 -9.22 21.22 7.03
C ILE A 103 -10.73 21.04 6.83
N TYR A 104 -11.49 20.87 7.91
CA TYR A 104 -12.95 20.84 7.85
C TYR A 104 -13.44 22.30 7.76
N PRO A 105 -14.15 22.69 6.68
CA PRO A 105 -14.60 24.07 6.47
C PRO A 105 -15.48 24.61 7.61
N LEU A 106 -15.11 25.77 8.14
CA LEU A 106 -15.84 26.54 9.15
C LEU A 106 -17.13 27.17 8.60
N GLU A 107 -17.11 27.56 7.33
CA GLU A 107 -18.15 28.32 6.66
C GLU A 107 -18.20 28.02 5.16
N ASN A 108 -19.23 28.53 4.49
CA ASN A 108 -19.45 28.38 3.03
C ASN A 108 -19.66 26.93 2.56
N THR A 109 -20.00 26.01 3.47
CA THR A 109 -20.58 24.72 3.11
C THR A 109 -22.09 24.87 2.90
N PRO A 110 -22.77 23.86 2.32
CA PRO A 110 -24.21 23.73 2.44
C PRO A 110 -24.68 23.85 3.90
N ILE A 111 -25.90 24.34 4.10
CA ILE A 111 -26.50 24.48 5.44
C ILE A 111 -26.47 23.15 6.20
N GLY A 112 -26.01 23.17 7.45
CA GLY A 112 -25.85 21.96 8.27
C GLY A 112 -24.46 21.31 8.23
N HIS A 113 -23.63 21.67 7.25
CA HIS A 113 -22.33 21.02 7.02
C HIS A 113 -21.13 21.83 7.51
N ASN A 114 -21.30 23.00 8.11
CA ASN A 114 -20.16 23.74 8.67
C ASN A 114 -19.58 22.93 9.84
N ARG A 115 -18.27 23.02 10.06
CA ARG A 115 -17.58 22.28 11.13
C ARG A 115 -18.20 22.45 12.53
N GLU A 116 -18.59 23.68 12.88
CA GLU A 116 -19.19 24.00 14.19
C GLU A 116 -20.72 23.87 14.21
N PHE A 117 -21.32 23.35 13.14
CA PHE A 117 -22.77 23.16 13.09
C PHE A 117 -23.18 21.96 13.96
N ASN A 118 -24.22 22.12 14.77
CA ASN A 118 -24.81 21.02 15.51
C ASN A 118 -25.51 20.07 14.53
N MET A 119 -25.03 18.83 14.43
CA MET A 119 -25.58 17.82 13.53
C MET A 119 -27.07 17.60 13.83
N VAL A 120 -27.92 17.95 12.88
CA VAL A 120 -29.37 17.87 13.03
C VAL A 120 -29.82 16.41 12.86
N PRO A 121 -30.75 15.89 13.67
CA PRO A 121 -31.44 16.52 14.81
C PRO A 121 -30.98 15.97 16.17
N PHE A 122 -29.68 15.70 16.36
CA PHE A 122 -29.21 15.04 17.58
C PHE A 122 -29.39 15.89 18.84
N TRP A 123 -29.61 15.20 19.96
CA TRP A 123 -29.76 15.81 21.29
C TRP A 123 -29.02 14.96 22.36
N PRO A 124 -28.19 15.56 23.25
CA PRO A 124 -27.84 16.98 23.30
C PRO A 124 -27.12 17.45 22.03
N PRO A 125 -27.05 18.76 21.77
CA PRO A 125 -26.36 19.28 20.59
C PRO A 125 -24.92 18.77 20.52
N VAL A 126 -24.54 18.25 19.36
CA VAL A 126 -23.21 17.72 19.06
C VAL A 126 -22.78 18.25 17.69
N THR A 127 -21.58 18.79 17.60
CA THR A 127 -21.04 19.41 16.39
C THR A 127 -20.38 18.39 15.46
N ASN A 128 -20.21 18.74 14.17
CA ASN A 128 -19.39 17.94 13.26
C ASN A 128 -17.95 17.79 13.77
N ALA A 129 -17.40 18.85 14.38
CA ALA A 129 -16.05 18.87 14.95
C ALA A 129 -15.81 17.78 16.00
N GLU A 130 -16.80 17.51 16.85
CA GLU A 130 -16.71 16.51 17.91
C GLU A 130 -16.59 15.07 17.37
N MET A 131 -17.06 14.81 16.16
CA MET A 131 -16.94 13.50 15.50
C MET A 131 -15.73 13.42 14.55
N PHE A 132 -15.01 14.53 14.32
CA PHE A 132 -13.85 14.56 13.44
C PHE A 132 -12.55 14.15 14.18
N VAL A 133 -12.59 12.98 14.79
CA VAL A 133 -11.55 12.45 15.70
C VAL A 133 -11.38 10.94 15.51
N THR A 134 -10.21 10.39 15.80
CA THR A 134 -9.96 8.94 15.76
C THR A 134 -10.84 8.23 16.80
N ALA A 135 -11.58 7.21 16.38
CA ALA A 135 -12.61 6.57 17.19
C ALA A 135 -12.03 5.85 18.41
N ALA A 136 -10.90 5.15 18.24
CA ALA A 136 -10.29 4.35 19.30
C ALA A 136 -9.88 5.18 20.52
N GLU A 137 -9.37 6.39 20.28
CA GLU A 137 -8.82 7.27 21.32
C GLU A 137 -9.88 8.19 21.91
N ASN A 138 -10.89 8.57 21.13
CA ASN A 138 -11.80 9.66 21.49
C ASN A 138 -13.26 9.23 21.67
N LEU A 139 -13.69 8.13 21.02
CA LEU A 139 -15.10 7.70 20.99
C LEU A 139 -15.33 6.32 21.61
N GLY A 140 -14.26 5.60 21.98
CA GLY A 140 -14.34 4.36 22.76
C GLY A 140 -14.67 3.11 21.95
N TYR A 141 -14.49 3.14 20.63
CA TYR A 141 -14.64 1.97 19.76
C TYR A 141 -13.55 1.92 18.69
N SER A 142 -13.29 0.73 18.14
CA SER A 142 -12.33 0.51 17.06
C SER A 142 -12.81 -0.60 16.13
N TYR A 143 -12.34 -0.57 14.88
CA TYR A 143 -12.66 -1.59 13.89
C TYR A 143 -11.60 -2.68 13.81
N GLU A 144 -12.02 -3.93 13.89
CA GLU A 144 -11.21 -5.07 13.49
C GLU A 144 -11.31 -5.22 11.96
N ALA A 145 -10.51 -4.43 11.23
CA ALA A 145 -10.49 -4.43 9.77
C ALA A 145 -9.05 -4.34 9.25
N GLU A 146 -8.76 -5.14 8.22
CA GLU A 146 -7.50 -5.05 7.46
C GLU A 146 -7.75 -4.33 6.14
N TRP A 147 -7.04 -3.22 5.95
CA TRP A 147 -7.11 -2.47 4.71
C TRP A 147 -6.10 -3.02 3.72
N PRO A 148 -6.46 -3.18 2.43
CA PRO A 148 -5.48 -3.57 1.44
C PRO A 148 -4.39 -2.50 1.40
N GLY A 149 -3.18 -2.87 1.84
CA GLY A 149 -2.07 -1.92 1.90
C GLY A 149 -1.72 -1.41 0.51
N ARG A 150 -0.98 -0.28 0.44
CA ARG A 150 -0.23 0.06 -0.76
C ARG A 150 0.48 -1.22 -1.20
N ARG A 151 0.19 -1.71 -2.40
CA ARG A 151 1.10 -2.63 -3.07
C ARG A 151 2.40 -1.85 -3.23
N HIS A 152 3.29 -1.91 -2.24
CA HIS A 152 4.71 -1.85 -2.51
C HIS A 152 4.88 -2.93 -3.55
N SER A 153 5.12 -2.51 -4.79
CA SER A 153 5.32 -3.44 -5.88
C SER A 153 6.50 -4.29 -5.45
N SER A 154 6.22 -5.48 -4.92
CA SER A 154 7.23 -6.46 -4.53
C SER A 154 8.13 -6.73 -5.73
N SER A 155 7.63 -6.48 -6.95
CA SER A 155 8.39 -6.43 -8.19
C SER A 155 9.54 -5.41 -8.16
N ILE A 156 9.41 -4.20 -7.62
CA ILE A 156 10.52 -3.21 -7.61
C ILE A 156 11.63 -3.69 -6.66
N VAL A 157 11.27 -4.11 -5.45
CA VAL A 157 12.24 -4.63 -4.47
C VAL A 157 12.89 -5.92 -4.99
N THR A 158 12.10 -6.83 -5.58
CA THR A 158 12.59 -8.09 -6.15
C THR A 158 13.51 -7.83 -7.35
N VAL A 159 13.13 -6.94 -8.26
CA VAL A 159 13.97 -6.57 -9.41
C VAL A 159 15.27 -5.92 -8.93
N ALA A 160 15.23 -5.04 -7.93
CA ALA A 160 16.43 -4.44 -7.37
C ALA A 160 17.36 -5.49 -6.74
N VAL A 161 16.82 -6.43 -5.95
CA VAL A 161 17.58 -7.51 -5.32
C VAL A 161 18.17 -8.48 -6.36
N VAL A 162 17.38 -8.90 -7.34
CA VAL A 162 17.84 -9.78 -8.42
C VAL A 162 18.93 -9.10 -9.25
N THR A 163 18.76 -7.82 -9.58
CA THR A 163 19.78 -7.04 -10.31
C THR A 163 21.08 -6.95 -9.51
N ALA A 164 21.00 -6.68 -8.21
CA ALA A 164 22.17 -6.62 -7.34
C ALA A 164 22.90 -7.98 -7.27
N LEU A 165 22.17 -9.09 -7.15
CA LEU A 165 22.76 -10.44 -7.12
C LEU A 165 23.46 -10.80 -8.44
N ILE A 166 22.89 -10.42 -9.59
CA ILE A 166 23.52 -10.64 -10.90
C ILE A 166 24.83 -9.85 -11.01
N VAL A 167 24.85 -8.58 -10.56
CA VAL A 167 26.07 -7.76 -10.57
C VAL A 167 27.17 -8.39 -9.70
N VAL A 168 26.83 -8.87 -8.50
CA VAL A 168 27.80 -9.56 -7.63
C VAL A 168 28.35 -10.82 -8.29
N ALA A 169 27.51 -11.62 -8.94
CA ALA A 169 27.95 -12.82 -9.65
C ALA A 169 28.90 -12.50 -10.81
N ILE A 170 28.64 -11.44 -11.57
CA ILE A 170 29.51 -10.98 -12.66
C ILE A 170 30.87 -10.53 -12.12
N ILE A 171 30.89 -9.76 -11.03
CA ILE A 171 32.13 -9.31 -10.39
C ILE A 171 32.96 -10.51 -9.93
N PHE A 172 32.32 -11.49 -9.30
CA PHE A 172 32.98 -12.69 -8.80
C PHE A 172 33.54 -13.57 -9.93
N ALA A 173 32.80 -13.70 -11.03
CA ALA A 173 33.27 -14.41 -12.23
C ALA A 173 34.46 -13.67 -12.86
N ALA A 174 34.38 -12.35 -13.01
CA ALA A 174 35.45 -11.53 -13.56
C ALA A 174 36.72 -11.59 -12.70
N SER A 175 36.59 -11.49 -11.37
CA SER A 175 37.73 -11.61 -10.45
C SER A 175 38.36 -12.99 -10.51
N THR A 176 37.55 -14.05 -10.56
CA THR A 176 38.04 -15.44 -10.69
C THR A 176 38.78 -15.65 -12.00
N CYS A 177 38.24 -15.15 -13.12
CA CYS A 177 38.90 -15.17 -14.43
C CYS A 177 40.19 -14.35 -14.45
N ALA A 178 40.22 -13.20 -13.79
CA ALA A 178 41.43 -12.37 -13.65
C ALA A 178 42.52 -13.07 -12.82
N VAL A 179 42.15 -13.72 -11.72
CA VAL A 179 43.08 -14.50 -10.89
C VAL A 179 43.61 -15.70 -11.66
N ARG A 180 42.74 -16.47 -12.34
CA ARG A 180 43.16 -17.61 -13.17
C ARG A 180 44.07 -17.21 -14.32
N SER A 181 43.75 -16.13 -15.04
CA SER A 181 44.59 -15.65 -16.15
C SER A 181 45.95 -15.12 -15.65
N ARG A 182 46.00 -14.50 -14.47
CA ARG A 182 47.26 -14.13 -13.82
C ARG A 182 48.05 -15.35 -13.37
N ALA A 183 47.42 -16.37 -12.79
CA ALA A 183 48.08 -17.61 -12.40
C ALA A 183 48.69 -18.32 -13.62
N TYR A 184 47.91 -18.45 -14.72
CA TYR A 184 48.38 -19.01 -15.99
C TYR A 184 49.57 -18.24 -16.59
N ARG A 185 49.54 -16.90 -16.50
CA ARG A 185 50.67 -16.04 -16.94
C ARG A 185 51.91 -16.16 -16.05
N THR A 186 51.73 -16.53 -14.78
CA THR A 186 52.85 -16.74 -13.84
C THR A 186 53.48 -18.13 -14.03
N GLU A 187 52.67 -19.17 -14.26
CA GLU A 187 53.14 -20.52 -14.59
C GLU A 187 53.86 -20.57 -15.95
N GLY A 188 53.39 -19.82 -16.95
CA GLY A 188 54.08 -19.68 -18.25
C GLY A 188 55.44 -18.94 -18.20
N ARG A 189 55.90 -18.50 -17.02
CA ARG A 189 57.16 -17.78 -16.82
C ARG A 189 58.19 -18.53 -15.95
N GLN A 190 57.94 -19.78 -15.54
CA GLN A 190 59.00 -20.59 -14.93
C GLN A 190 59.99 -21.08 -16.01
N PRO A 191 61.30 -20.77 -15.92
CA PRO A 191 62.29 -21.39 -16.77
C PRO A 191 62.48 -22.85 -16.32
N LEU A 192 62.28 -23.79 -17.24
CA LEU A 192 62.66 -25.19 -17.08
C LEU A 192 64.20 -25.32 -17.18
N LEU A 193 64.90 -25.23 -16.06
CA LEU A 193 66.33 -25.55 -15.89
C LEU A 193 66.50 -26.12 -14.48
N GLY A 194 67.13 -27.25 -14.17
CA GLY A 194 67.84 -28.26 -14.96
C GLY A 194 68.38 -29.34 -13.99
N ASP A 195 68.52 -30.57 -14.49
CA ASP A 195 69.33 -31.71 -14.05
C ASP A 195 69.68 -31.93 -12.56
N GLN A 196 69.18 -33.04 -12.01
CA GLN A 196 69.97 -33.89 -11.11
C GLN A 196 70.00 -35.32 -11.66
N TYR A 197 71.08 -35.64 -12.38
CA TYR A 197 71.46 -37.00 -12.74
C TYR A 197 71.90 -37.77 -11.48
N GLN A 198 71.22 -38.87 -11.17
CA GLN A 198 71.61 -39.82 -10.14
C GLN A 198 72.58 -40.84 -10.75
N ARG A 199 73.85 -40.80 -10.31
CA ARG A 199 74.93 -41.71 -10.72
C ARG A 199 74.77 -43.05 -10.00
N TYR A 200 74.68 -44.15 -10.74
CA TYR A 200 74.82 -45.52 -10.21
C TYR A 200 76.32 -45.83 -10.03
N ASP A 201 76.73 -46.21 -8.83
CA ASP A 201 78.00 -46.88 -8.56
C ASP A 201 77.76 -48.39 -8.45
N ASP A 202 78.65 -49.16 -9.06
CA ASP A 202 78.68 -50.62 -9.11
C ASP A 202 80.00 -51.10 -8.45
N HIS A 203 80.00 -52.33 -7.92
CA HIS A 203 81.05 -53.07 -7.18
C HIS A 203 81.08 -52.87 -5.64
N ASP A 204 81.20 -53.88 -4.78
CA ASP A 204 81.67 -55.27 -4.99
C ASP A 204 81.18 -56.25 -3.88
N ARG A 205 81.24 -57.54 -4.21
CA ARG A 205 80.95 -58.74 -3.39
C ARG A 205 81.79 -58.85 -2.10
N THR A 206 81.26 -59.49 -1.04
CA THR A 206 81.70 -60.83 -0.53
C THR A 206 81.04 -61.26 0.81
N GLN A 207 80.72 -62.58 0.88
CA GLN A 207 80.86 -63.54 2.01
C GLN A 207 80.25 -63.21 3.40
N SER A 208 79.27 -63.94 3.94
CA SER A 208 79.16 -65.35 4.38
C SER A 208 79.29 -65.53 5.91
N VAL A 209 78.44 -66.43 6.44
CA VAL A 209 78.59 -67.28 7.64
C VAL A 209 77.86 -66.86 8.94
N VAL A 210 76.89 -67.75 9.27
CA VAL A 210 76.21 -68.14 10.53
C VAL A 210 75.20 -67.16 11.14
#